data_AF-A0A2P5B0V0-F1
#
_entry.id   AF-A0A2P5B0V0-F1
#
_cell.length_a   1.000
_cell.length_b   1.000
_cell.length_c   1.000
_cell.angle_alpha   90.00
_cell.angle_beta   90.00
_cell.angle_gamma   90.00
#
_symmetry.space_group_name_H-M   'P 1'
#
loop_
_entity.id
_entity.type
_entity.pdbx_description
1 polymer ?
#
loop_
_entity_poly.entity_id
_entity_poly.type
_entity_poly.pdbx_seq_one_letter_code
_entity_poly.pdbx_strand_id
1 'polypeptide(L)' 'MALLELMATDQGNRTTPCYVTFTHTDRLLGNAIKKQVTMNTQNTIFDAKRLLDRQFSNPSVQSDMMRWPFKVAP' A
#
# COMPACT_ATOMS: atom_id res chain seq x y z
N MET A 1 -4.54 -34.06 -5.81
CA MET A 1 -3.77 -32.93 -6.36
C MET A 1 -4.73 -31.77 -6.55
N ALA A 2 -4.81 -30.84 -5.59
CA ALA A 2 -5.58 -29.62 -5.79
C ALA A 2 -4.73 -28.70 -6.69
N LEU A 3 -5.23 -28.34 -7.87
CA LEU A 3 -4.60 -27.31 -8.68
C LEU A 3 -4.75 -25.98 -7.93
N LEU A 4 -3.65 -25.22 -7.86
CA LEU A 4 -3.68 -23.84 -7.39
C LEU A 4 -4.54 -23.02 -8.35
N GLU A 5 -5.71 -22.56 -7.89
CA GLU A 5 -6.58 -21.67 -8.64
C GLU A 5 -6.41 -20.24 -8.16
N LEU A 6 -6.02 -19.34 -9.07
CA LEU A 6 -5.80 -17.94 -8.77
C LEU A 6 -7.09 -17.15 -9.05
N MET A 7 -7.75 -16.72 -7.99
CA MET A 7 -8.99 -15.94 -8.09
C MET A 7 -8.73 -14.53 -8.63
N ALA A 8 -9.47 -14.13 -9.66
CA ALA A 8 -9.44 -12.76 -10.17
C ALA A 8 -10.26 -11.83 -9.25
N THR A 9 -9.84 -10.57 -9.19
CA THR A 9 -10.62 -9.48 -8.60
C THR A 9 -11.90 -9.21 -9.39
N ASP A 10 -12.83 -8.48 -8.80
CA ASP A 10 -14.04 -7.94 -9.45
C ASP A 10 -13.75 -7.16 -10.74
N GLN A 11 -12.57 -6.56 -10.86
CA GLN A 11 -12.08 -5.85 -12.03
C GLN A 11 -11.26 -6.72 -13.00
N GLY A 12 -11.24 -8.04 -12.82
CA GLY A 12 -10.53 -8.99 -13.70
C GLY A 12 -9.00 -9.02 -13.52
N ASN A 13 -8.44 -8.26 -12.58
CA ASN A 13 -7.02 -8.34 -12.25
C ASN A 13 -6.74 -9.59 -11.41
N ARG A 14 -5.67 -10.31 -11.75
CA ARG A 14 -5.17 -11.48 -11.02
C ARG A 14 -4.29 -11.12 -9.82
N THR A 15 -3.94 -9.85 -9.68
CA THR A 15 -3.19 -9.31 -8.55
C THR A 15 -3.89 -8.06 -8.03
N THR A 16 -3.87 -7.90 -6.70
CA THR A 16 -4.39 -6.73 -6.02
C THR A 16 -3.21 -5.95 -5.46
N PRO A 17 -3.04 -4.66 -5.82
CA PRO A 17 -1.97 -3.86 -5.24
C PRO A 17 -2.21 -3.69 -3.73
N CYS A 18 -1.18 -3.88 -2.91
CA CYS A 18 -1.24 -3.72 -1.46
C CYS A 18 -1.17 -2.24 -1.05
N TYR A 19 -2.19 -1.46 -1.44
CA TYR A 19 -2.25 -0.02 -1.26
C TYR A 19 -3.53 0.33 -0.50
N VAL A 20 -3.42 1.33 0.39
CA VAL A 20 -4.54 1.85 1.19
C VAL A 20 -4.55 3.36 1.08
N THR A 21 -5.66 3.96 0.66
CA THR A 21 -5.83 5.42 0.64
C THR A 21 -6.94 5.82 1.61
N PHE A 22 -6.68 6.85 2.39
CA PHE A 22 -7.67 7.46 3.26
C PHE A 22 -8.23 8.73 2.61
N THR A 23 -9.56 8.80 2.50
CA THR A 23 -10.29 10.02 2.17
C THR A 23 -10.91 10.59 3.44
N HIS A 24 -11.66 11.69 3.34
CA HIS A 24 -12.34 12.27 4.50
C HIS A 24 -13.42 11.33 5.08
N THR A 25 -14.03 10.50 4.24
CA THR A 25 -15.18 9.67 4.58
C THR A 25 -14.87 8.19 4.59
N ASP A 26 -13.90 7.76 3.78
CA ASP A 26 -13.73 6.36 3.42
C ASP A 26 -12.28 5.91 3.47
N ARG A 27 -12.11 4.59 3.59
CA ARG A 27 -10.84 3.90 3.37
C ARG A 27 -10.97 3.05 2.13
N LEU A 28 -10.18 3.38 1.12
CA LEU A 28 -10.19 2.70 -0.17
C LEU A 28 -8.96 1.80 -0.32
N LEU A 29 -9.11 0.66 -0.98
CA LEU A 29 -8.11 -0.40 -1.06
C LEU A 29 -7.87 -0.86 -2.50
N GLY A 30 -6.65 -1.31 -2.78
CA GLY A 30 -6.38 -2.12 -3.97
C GLY A 30 -6.59 -1.39 -5.29
N ASN A 31 -7.28 -2.03 -6.25
CA ASN A 31 -7.46 -1.42 -7.57
C ASN A 31 -8.45 -0.26 -7.58
N ALA A 32 -9.29 -0.13 -6.53
CA ALA A 32 -10.26 0.96 -6.39
C ALA A 32 -9.61 2.36 -6.32
N ILE A 33 -8.33 2.43 -5.97
CA ILE A 33 -7.60 3.68 -5.76
C ILE A 33 -6.67 4.09 -6.90
N LYS A 34 -6.58 3.32 -7.99
CA LYS A 34 -5.67 3.61 -9.13
C LYS A 34 -5.81 5.04 -9.69
N LYS A 35 -7.01 5.63 -9.63
CA LYS A 35 -7.28 7.00 -10.08
C LYS A 35 -6.96 8.08 -9.02
N GLN A 36 -6.88 7.71 -7.75
CA GLN A 36 -6.64 8.65 -6.63
C GLN A 36 -5.18 8.67 -6.17
N VAL A 37 -4.39 7.62 -6.41
CA VAL A 37 -2.98 7.56 -5.96
C VAL A 37 -2.18 8.77 -6.43
N THR A 38 -2.40 9.24 -7.67
CA THR A 38 -1.69 10.41 -8.21
C THR A 38 -2.17 11.75 -7.64
N MET A 39 -3.39 11.84 -7.12
CA MET A 39 -3.95 13.09 -6.59
C MET A 39 -3.85 13.19 -5.06
N ASN A 40 -3.80 12.06 -4.35
CA ASN A 40 -3.81 11.99 -2.89
C ASN A 40 -2.64 11.12 -2.38
N THR A 41 -1.42 11.43 -2.85
CA THR A 41 -0.21 10.65 -2.56
C THR A 41 0.12 10.63 -1.06
N GLN A 42 -0.13 11.74 -0.33
CA GLN A 42 0.20 11.87 1.09
C GLN A 42 -0.66 10.99 2.00
N ASN A 43 -1.91 10.71 1.61
CA ASN A 43 -2.82 9.83 2.37
C ASN A 43 -2.93 8.43 1.78
N THR A 44 -2.03 8.08 0.84
CA THR A 44 -1.96 6.76 0.23
C THR A 44 -0.74 6.01 0.75
N ILE A 45 -0.99 4.96 1.55
CA ILE A 45 0.02 4.09 2.12
C ILE A 45 0.26 2.90 1.21
N PHE A 46 1.52 2.67 0.88
CA PHE A 46 2.02 1.52 0.13
C PHE A 46 3.32 1.04 0.78
N ASP A 47 3.85 -0.11 0.33
CA ASP A 47 5.13 -0.64 0.81
C ASP A 47 5.19 -0.94 2.32
N ALA A 48 4.06 -0.94 3.04
CA ALA A 48 4.00 -1.15 4.49
C ALA A 48 4.69 -2.45 4.95
N LYS A 49 4.74 -3.48 4.09
CA LYS A 49 5.46 -4.74 4.35
C LYS A 49 6.96 -4.51 4.66
N ARG A 50 7.56 -3.42 4.15
CA ARG A 50 8.97 -3.06 4.39
C ARG A 50 9.21 -2.56 5.82
N LEU A 51 8.15 -2.19 6.55
CA LEU A 51 8.21 -1.72 7.92
C LEU A 51 7.96 -2.83 8.95
N LEU A 52 7.37 -3.95 8.53
CA LEU A 52 7.08 -5.07 9.42
C LEU A 52 8.37 -5.61 10.03
N ASP A 53 8.33 -5.83 11.35
CA ASP A 53 9.46 -6.35 12.14
C ASP A 53 10.73 -5.47 12.09
N ARG A 54 10.57 -4.16 11.87
CA ARG A 54 11.68 -3.19 11.91
C ARG A 54 11.41 -2.10 12.94
N GLN A 55 12.45 -1.75 13.69
CA GLN A 55 12.42 -0.55 14.54
C GLN A 55 12.45 0.70 13.68
N PHE A 56 11.81 1.78 14.17
CA PHE A 56 11.83 3.07 13.50
C PHE A 56 13.27 3.57 13.23
N SER A 57 14.20 3.33 14.14
CA SER A 57 15.62 3.69 14.03
C SER A 57 16.41 2.89 12.99
N ASN A 58 15.83 1.85 12.38
CA ASN A 58 16.53 1.02 11.42
C ASN A 58 16.97 1.85 10.19
N PRO A 59 18.24 1.78 9.74
CA PRO A 59 18.73 2.59 8.61
C PRO A 59 17.93 2.41 7.32
N SER A 60 17.41 1.20 7.08
CA SER A 60 16.57 0.94 5.91
C SER A 60 15.23 1.67 5.99
N VAL A 61 14.63 1.74 7.19
CA VAL A 61 13.38 2.50 7.42
C VAL A 61 13.64 3.99 7.23
N GLN A 62 14.73 4.52 7.80
CA GLN A 62 15.12 5.92 7.63
C GLN A 62 15.36 6.30 6.16
N SER A 63 16.00 5.42 5.38
CA SER A 63 16.21 5.64 3.93
C SER A 63 14.91 5.57 3.13
N ASP A 64 14.03 4.60 3.46
CA ASP A 64 12.76 4.43 2.77
C ASP A 64 11.81 5.61 3.03
N MET A 65 11.82 6.17 4.25
CA MET A 65 11.07 7.36 4.63
C MET A 65 11.38 8.59 3.77
N MET A 66 12.60 8.72 3.25
CA MET A 66 12.95 9.84 2.36
C MET A 66 12.27 9.75 0.98
N ARG A 67 11.78 8.56 0.61
CA ARG A 67 11.19 8.28 -0.71
C ARG A 67 9.67 8.26 -0.66
N TRP A 68 9.08 8.06 0.51
CA TRP A 68 7.63 8.01 0.66
C TRP A 68 7.02 9.40 0.73
N PRO A 69 5.86 9.61 0.08
CA PRO A 69 5.13 10.88 0.14
C PRO A 69 4.33 11.05 1.45
N PHE A 70 4.32 10.04 2.32
CA PHE A 70 3.57 10.01 3.57
C PHE A 70 4.52 9.97 4.77
N LYS A 71 4.03 10.47 5.91
CA LYS A 71 4.80 10.50 7.15
C LYS A 71 4.79 9.14 7.84
N VAL A 72 5.97 8.72 8.30
CA VAL A 72 6.15 7.60 9.25
C VAL A 72 6.67 8.20 10.56
N ALA A 73 6.14 7.75 11.70
CA ALA A 73 6.52 8.25 13.02
C ALA A 73 6.85 7.08 13.98
N PRO A 74 7.66 7.30 15.03
CA PRO A 74 7.98 6.29 16.05
C PRO A 74 6.76 5.88 16.88
#